data_AF-A0A380FI06-F1
#
_entry.id   AF-A0A380FI06-F1
#
_cell.length_a   1.000
_cell.length_b   1.000
_cell.length_c   1.000
_cell.angle_alpha   90.00
_cell.angle_beta   90.00
_cell.angle_gamma   90.00
#
_symmetry.space_group_name_H-M   'P 1'
#
loop_
_entity.id
_entity.type
_entity.pdbx_description
1 polymer ?
#
loop_
_entity_poly.entity_id
_entity_poly.type
_entity_poly.pdbx_seq_one_letter_code
_entity_poly.pdbx_strand_id
1 'polypeptide(L)' 'MAYGTPYQESDIEAYYTDIRHGKKPTEAELQDLKDRYKFIGGLSPLAGTTK' A
#
# COMPACT_ATOMS: atom_id res chain seq x y z
N MET A 1 5.83 4.89 -16.71
CA MET A 1 6.50 4.30 -15.54
C MET A 1 5.45 4.13 -14.46
N ALA A 2 5.16 2.89 -14.04
CA ALA A 2 4.24 2.64 -12.93
C ALA A 2 5.03 2.76 -11.62
N TYR A 3 4.46 3.44 -10.62
CA TYR A 3 5.09 3.64 -9.31
C TYR A 3 5.19 2.32 -8.50
N GLY A 4 4.55 1.24 -8.98
CA GLY A 4 4.42 -0.02 -8.27
C GLY A 4 3.25 0.03 -7.28
N THR A 5 2.73 -1.14 -6.93
CA THR A 5 1.80 -1.29 -5.79
C THR A 5 2.46 -2.23 -4.79
N PRO A 6 2.22 -2.07 -3.49
CA PRO A 6 2.72 -3.03 -2.51
C PRO A 6 2.12 -4.41 -2.81
N TYR A 7 2.99 -5.39 -3.01
CA TYR A 7 2.60 -6.78 -3.28
C TYR A 7 2.24 -7.53 -1.98
N GLN A 8 2.63 -7.00 -0.82
CA GLN A 8 2.39 -7.56 0.52
C GLN A 8 2.06 -6.46 1.55
N GLU A 9 1.36 -6.82 2.65
CA GLU A 9 1.00 -5.86 3.71
C GLU A 9 2.21 -5.25 4.43
N SER A 10 3.33 -5.99 4.47
CA SER A 10 4.60 -5.53 5.04
C SER A 10 5.22 -4.37 4.27
N ASP A 11 4.97 -4.29 2.96
CA ASP A 11 5.56 -3.28 2.09
C ASP A 11 4.75 -1.98 2.12
N ILE A 12 3.53 -1.99 2.67
CA ILE A 12 2.65 -0.83 2.73
C ILE A 12 3.30 0.30 3.54
N GLU A 13 4.01 -0.01 4.63
CA GLU A 13 4.69 1.02 5.44
C GLU A 13 5.81 1.71 4.68
N ALA A 14 6.68 0.93 4.01
CA ALA A 14 7.78 1.48 3.22
C ALA A 14 7.25 2.27 2.01
N TYR A 15 6.29 1.71 1.28
CA TYR A 15 5.64 2.35 0.13
C TYR A 15 4.97 3.67 0.53
N TYR A 16 4.23 3.67 1.64
CA TYR A 16 3.51 4.86 2.08
C TYR A 16 4.45 5.93 2.64
N THR A 17 5.59 5.52 3.22
CA THR A 17 6.65 6.45 3.62
C THR A 17 7.31 7.11 2.41
N ASP A 18 7.54 6.35 1.33
CA ASP A 18 8.12 6.87 0.08
C ASP A 18 7.19 7.90 -0.59
N ILE A 19 5.88 7.59 -0.68
CA ILE A 19 4.86 8.53 -1.17
C ILE A 19 4.87 9.84 -0.38
N ARG A 20 5.11 9.75 0.94
CA ARG A 20 5.14 10.91 1.83
C ARG A 20 6.51 11.59 1.88
N HIS A 21 7.37 11.34 0.91
CA HIS A 21 8.71 11.92 0.81
C HIS A 21 9.56 11.70 2.08
N GLY A 22 9.51 10.48 2.62
CA GLY A 22 10.26 10.09 3.83
C GLY A 22 9.57 10.41 5.15
N LYS A 23 8.36 10.98 5.14
CA LYS A 23 7.58 11.16 6.38
C LYS A 23 6.89 9.86 6.74
N LYS A 24 7.33 9.25 7.84
CA LYS A 24 6.74 8.02 8.36
C LYS A 24 5.25 8.25 8.69
N PRO A 25 4.33 7.46 8.11
CA PRO A 25 2.91 7.53 8.46
C PRO A 25 2.69 7.03 9.89
N THR A 26 1.62 7.51 10.51
CA THR A 26 1.18 7.00 11.82
C THR A 26 0.51 5.63 11.66
N GLU A 27 0.47 4.83 12.73
CA GLU A 27 -0.18 3.51 12.73
C GLU A 27 -1.65 3.58 12.29
N ALA A 28 -2.37 4.65 12.66
CA ALA A 28 -3.75 4.86 12.25
C ALA A 28 -3.90 5.08 10.73
N GLU A 29 -3.01 5.88 10.12
CA GLU A 29 -3.02 6.10 8.67
C GLU A 29 -2.59 4.84 7.90
N LEU A 30 -1.68 4.06 8.48
CA LEU A 30 -1.28 2.75 7.95
C LEU A 30 -2.43 1.75 7.99
N GLN A 31 -3.18 1.72 9.08
CA GLN A 31 -4.35 0.86 9.21
C GLN A 31 -5.46 1.27 8.25
N ASP A 32 -5.73 2.57 8.12
CA ASP A 32 -6.70 3.09 7.14
C ASP A 32 -6.32 2.69 5.70
N LEU A 33 -5.04 2.78 5.34
CA LEU A 33 -4.56 2.34 4.03
C LEU A 33 -4.72 0.82 3.84
N LYS A 34 -4.39 0.01 4.86
CA LYS A 34 -4.60 -1.45 4.86
C LYS A 34 -6.08 -1.81 4.72
N ASP A 35 -6.96 -1.09 5.42
CA ASP A 35 -8.40 -1.32 5.40
C ASP A 35 -8.99 -0.94 4.04
N ARG A 36 -8.50 0.12 3.39
CA ARG A 36 -8.87 0.46 2.00
C ARG A 36 -8.46 -0.65 1.02
N TYR A 37 -7.26 -1.21 1.16
CA TYR A 37 -6.86 -2.37 0.36
C TYR A 37 -7.77 -3.58 0.65
N LYS A 38 -8.03 -3.92 1.92
CA LYS A 38 -8.95 -5.00 2.28
C LYS A 38 -10.37 -4.78 1.72
N PHE A 39 -10.86 -3.55 1.74
CA PHE A 39 -12.19 -3.18 1.25
C PHE A 39 -12.36 -3.38 -0.27
N ILE A 40 -11.30 -3.18 -1.06
CA ILE A 40 -11.33 -3.44 -2.50
C ILE A 40 -11.16 -4.94 -2.87
N GLY A 41 -11.18 -5.84 -1.88
CA GLY A 41 -11.12 -7.30 -2.08
C GLY A 41 -9.83 -7.97 -1.59
N GLY A 42 -8.97 -7.28 -0.83
CA GLY A 42 -7.72 -7.82 -0.29
C GLY A 42 -6.46 -7.07 -0.76
N LEU A 43 -5.31 -7.74 -0.83
CA LEU A 43 -4.14 -7.18 -1.52
C LEU A 43 -4.55 -6.83 -2.96
N SER A 44 -4.34 -5.56 -3.32
CA SER A 44 -4.91 -4.91 -4.50
C SER A 44 -5.18 -5.85 -5.68
N PRO A 45 -6.37 -5.81 -6.32
CA PRO A 45 -6.67 -6.59 -7.53
C PRO A 45 -5.70 -6.31 -8.71
N LEU A 46 -4.80 -5.33 -8.58
CA LEU A 46 -3.70 -5.08 -9.52
C LEU A 46 -2.51 -6.06 -9.37
N ALA A 47 -2.37 -6.74 -8.23
CA ALA A 47 -1.31 -7.73 -8.02
C ALA A 47 -1.45 -8.95 -8.95
N GLY A 48 -2.67 -9.25 -9.41
CA GLY A 48 -2.92 -10.33 -10.38
C GLY A 48 -2.85 -9.90 -11.85
N THR A 49 -2.86 -8.60 -12.15
CA THR A 49 -2.96 -8.08 -13.53
C THR A 49 -1.62 -7.63 -14.10
N THR A 50 -0.61 -7.48 -13.24
CA THR A 50 0.74 -7.08 -13.68
C THR A 50 1.52 -8.34 -14.03
N LYS A 51 1.49 -8.72 -15.32
CA LYS A 51 2.40 -9.70 -15.95
C LYS A 51 3.56 -8.99 -16.65
#